data_AF-A0A8G0KVC1-F1
#
_entry.id   AF-A0A8G0KVC1-F1
#
_cell.length_a   1.000
_cell.length_b   1.000
_cell.length_c   1.000
_cell.angle_alpha   90.00
_cell.angle_beta   90.00
_cell.angle_gamma   90.00
#
_symmetry.space_group_name_H-M   'P 1'
#
loop_
_entity.id
_entity.type
_entity.pdbx_description
1 polymer ?
#
loop_
_entity_poly.entity_id
_entity_poly.type
_entity_poly.pdbx_seq_one_letter_code
_entity_poly.pdbx_strand_id
1 'polypeptide(L)'
;MQVLAHTIKTDCHFVLSYSKSGKLESVKLKKGKMQPQLWDKIGKILPPTFEDLTSFKETLKGTVSYTEVVKEKNLFTEFNTMWFAFYENYTGFPPKFTGIDGKSLKQIITYLQSVCTTEEESLQVWQNLLNNWHKLDKFHQKNTDLKYINSQLNKLLQDAKQSNSGSKIKYSDNFQRKIIESLQS
;
A
#
# COMPACT_ATOMS: atom_id res chain seq x y z
N MET A 1 -5.77 -1.28 15.92
CA MET A 1 -5.55 0.15 15.57
C MET A 1 -4.19 0.59 16.08
N GLN A 2 -3.60 1.67 15.56
CA GLN A 2 -2.31 2.17 16.05
C GLN A 2 -2.41 3.64 16.44
N VAL A 3 -1.70 4.03 17.49
CA VAL A 3 -1.62 5.40 17.99
C VAL A 3 -0.15 5.73 18.23
N LEU A 4 0.27 6.92 17.82
CA LEU A 4 1.56 7.49 18.13
C LEU A 4 1.40 8.35 19.39
N ALA A 5 2.08 7.98 20.47
CA ALA A 5 2.19 8.79 21.68
C ALA A 5 3.54 9.50 21.68
N HIS A 6 3.53 10.83 21.74
CA HIS A 6 4.72 11.67 21.82
C HIS A 6 4.78 12.36 23.17
N THR A 7 5.81 12.03 23.97
CA THR A 7 6.07 12.69 25.24
C THR A 7 6.82 14.00 24.97
N ILE A 8 6.19 15.14 25.25
CA ILE A 8 6.72 16.46 24.84
C ILE A 8 8.05 16.77 25.53
N LYS A 9 8.16 16.50 26.84
CA LYS A 9 9.36 16.83 27.62
C LYS A 9 10.59 16.00 27.27
N THR A 10 10.41 14.70 27.00
CA THR A 10 11.51 13.76 26.75
C THR A 10 11.71 13.45 25.26
N ASP A 11 10.91 14.06 24.39
CA ASP A 11 10.90 13.87 22.93
C ASP A 11 10.91 12.39 22.47
N CYS A 12 10.30 11.52 23.28
CA CYS A 12 10.17 10.09 22.96
C CYS A 12 8.85 9.83 22.22
N HIS A 13 8.92 8.97 21.21
CA HIS A 13 7.79 8.59 20.39
C HIS A 13 7.52 7.10 20.52
N PHE A 14 6.31 6.75 20.94
CA PHE A 14 5.87 5.38 21.15
C PHE A 14 4.76 5.03 20.16
N VAL A 15 4.86 3.86 19.55
CA VAL A 15 3.77 3.26 18.78
C VAL A 15 3.01 2.33 19.70
N LEU A 16 1.76 2.68 19.97
CA LEU A 16 0.81 1.88 20.72
C LEU A 16 -0.03 1.09 19.73
N SER A 17 -0.04 -0.23 19.84
CA SER A 17 -0.87 -1.10 18.99
C SER A 17 -1.98 -1.73 19.81
N TYR A 18 -3.21 -1.55 19.34
CA TYR A 18 -4.42 -2.07 19.96
C TYR A 18 -5.00 -3.22 19.12
N SER A 19 -5.46 -4.26 19.80
CA SER A 19 -6.17 -5.41 19.23
C SER A 19 -7.46 -5.01 18.51
N LYS A 20 -8.06 -5.95 17.78
CA LYS A 20 -9.42 -5.77 17.23
C LYS A 20 -10.48 -5.53 18.32
N SER A 21 -10.25 -6.06 19.53
CA SER A 21 -11.12 -5.86 20.69
C SER A 21 -10.87 -4.55 21.44
N GLY A 22 -9.98 -3.69 20.94
CA GLY A 22 -9.69 -2.39 21.54
C GLY A 22 -8.66 -2.38 22.67
N LYS A 23 -8.20 -3.54 23.17
CA LYS A 23 -7.15 -3.63 24.22
C LYS A 23 -5.74 -3.34 23.69
N LEU A 24 -4.90 -2.66 24.48
CA LEU A 24 -3.49 -2.43 24.18
C LEU A 24 -2.71 -3.76 24.17
N GLU A 25 -2.07 -4.08 23.05
CA GLU A 25 -1.30 -5.32 22.87
C GLU A 25 0.21 -5.10 22.93
N SER A 26 0.69 -3.96 22.42
CA SER A 26 2.12 -3.68 22.41
C SER A 26 2.45 -2.19 22.39
N VAL A 27 3.61 -1.88 22.95
CA VAL A 27 4.20 -0.53 22.99
C VAL A 27 5.62 -0.64 22.45
N LYS A 28 5.93 0.16 21.43
CA LYS A 28 7.27 0.18 20.80
C LYS A 28 7.83 1.59 20.79
N LEU A 29 9.06 1.77 21.29
CA LEU A 29 9.79 3.02 21.13
C LEU A 29 10.23 3.17 19.67
N LYS A 30 9.71 4.17 18.97
CA LYS A 30 10.01 4.47 17.56
C LYS A 30 11.15 5.47 17.41
N LYS A 31 11.22 6.47 18.29
CA LYS A 31 12.24 7.53 18.29
C LYS A 31 12.50 8.04 19.71
N GLY A 32 13.73 8.45 19.95
CA GLY A 32 14.19 8.99 21.24
C GLY A 32 14.95 7.95 22.06
N LYS A 33 15.47 8.37 23.21
CA LYS A 33 16.13 7.49 24.18
C LYS A 33 15.46 7.70 25.53
N MET A 34 14.81 6.65 26.04
CA MET A 34 14.21 6.71 27.36
C MET A 34 15.22 6.28 28.41
N GLN A 35 15.36 7.05 29.49
CA GLN A 35 16.22 6.65 30.61
C GLN A 35 15.60 5.43 31.32
N PRO A 36 16.41 4.47 31.80
CA PRO A 36 15.93 3.26 32.48
C PRO A 36 14.86 3.52 33.56
N GLN A 37 15.07 4.56 34.37
CA GLN A 37 14.21 4.93 35.51
C GLN A 37 12.83 5.48 35.11
N LEU A 38 12.66 5.89 33.85
CA LEU A 38 11.38 6.40 33.34
C LEU A 38 10.48 5.29 32.81
N TRP A 39 11.03 4.09 32.54
CA TRP A 39 10.25 2.95 32.04
C TRP A 39 9.20 2.50 33.06
N ASP A 40 9.53 2.51 34.35
CA ASP A 40 8.60 2.13 35.43
C ASP A 40 7.35 3.03 35.49
N LYS A 41 7.45 4.25 34.94
CA LYS A 41 6.35 5.23 34.95
C LYS A 41 5.60 5.30 33.63
N ILE A 42 6.04 4.57 32.60
CA ILE A 42 5.42 4.65 31.27
C ILE A 42 3.95 4.20 31.31
N GLY A 43 3.58 3.26 32.19
CA GLY A 43 2.20 2.80 32.35
C GLY A 43 1.17 3.92 32.56
N LYS A 44 1.59 5.05 33.15
CA LYS A 44 0.71 6.20 33.42
C LYS A 44 0.29 6.97 32.15
N ILE A 45 1.01 6.78 31.05
CA ILE A 45 0.74 7.46 29.77
C ILE A 45 0.24 6.50 28.70
N LEU A 46 -0.09 5.26 29.07
CA LEU A 46 -0.57 4.24 28.15
C LEU A 46 -2.06 4.00 28.38
N PRO A 47 -2.94 4.44 27.45
CA PRO A 47 -4.36 4.10 27.52
C PRO A 47 -4.50 2.56 27.46
N PRO A 48 -5.15 1.92 28.45
CA PRO A 48 -5.33 0.47 28.46
C PRO A 48 -6.19 -0.03 27.30
N THR A 49 -7.19 0.76 26.92
CA THR A 49 -8.04 0.52 25.75
C THR A 49 -8.03 1.71 24.79
N PHE A 50 -8.46 1.47 23.56
CA PHE A 50 -8.61 2.52 22.56
C PHE A 50 -9.70 3.53 22.92
N GLU A 51 -10.74 3.11 23.65
CA GLU A 51 -11.83 3.99 24.12
C GLU A 51 -11.34 4.99 25.18
N ASP A 52 -10.39 4.57 26.03
CA ASP A 52 -9.76 5.43 27.04
C ASP A 52 -8.91 6.57 26.43
N LEU A 53 -8.59 6.48 25.13
CA LEU A 53 -7.70 7.42 24.44
C LEU A 53 -8.18 8.86 24.56
N THR A 54 -9.49 9.10 24.50
CA THR A 54 -10.08 10.45 24.59
C THR A 54 -9.79 11.07 25.96
N SER A 55 -10.05 10.32 27.04
CA SER A 55 -9.78 10.78 28.41
C SER A 55 -8.29 11.00 28.66
N PHE A 56 -7.41 10.16 28.09
CA PHE A 56 -5.96 10.35 28.17
C PHE A 56 -5.48 11.57 27.39
N LYS A 57 -6.03 11.83 26.18
CA LYS A 57 -5.74 13.04 25.38
C LYS A 57 -6.06 14.31 26.17
N GLU A 58 -7.15 14.31 26.92
CA GLU A 58 -7.55 15.45 27.76
C GLU A 58 -6.68 15.57 29.02
N THR A 59 -6.54 14.49 29.78
CA THR A 59 -5.84 14.48 31.08
C THR A 59 -4.35 14.79 30.94
N LEU A 60 -3.72 14.33 29.85
CA LEU A 60 -2.29 14.48 29.63
C LEU A 60 -1.96 15.55 28.59
N LYS A 61 -2.93 16.41 28.26
CA LYS A 61 -2.74 17.53 27.34
C LYS A 61 -1.54 18.38 27.77
N GLY A 62 -0.62 18.65 26.84
CA GLY A 62 0.61 19.38 27.10
C GLY A 62 1.76 18.56 27.70
N THR A 63 1.52 17.32 28.13
CA THR A 63 2.56 16.36 28.54
C THR A 63 2.79 15.30 27.47
N VAL A 64 1.70 14.76 26.92
CA VAL A 64 1.71 13.74 25.87
C VAL A 64 0.76 14.14 24.76
N SER A 65 1.22 14.06 23.52
CA SER A 65 0.37 14.18 22.34
C SER A 65 0.06 12.78 21.80
N TYR A 66 -1.20 12.48 21.56
CA TYR A 66 -1.64 11.23 20.95
C TYR A 66 -2.23 11.49 19.57
N THR A 67 -1.62 10.89 18.56
CA THR A 67 -2.09 10.96 17.17
C THR A 67 -2.42 9.56 16.70
N GLU A 68 -3.64 9.35 16.22
CA GLU A 68 -4.00 8.07 15.61
C GLU A 68 -3.16 7.86 14.34
N VAL A 69 -2.52 6.71 14.25
CA VAL A 69 -1.80 6.31 13.05
C VAL A 69 -2.83 5.73 12.10
N VAL A 70 -3.41 6.60 11.28
CA VAL A 70 -4.05 6.16 10.06
C VAL A 70 -2.93 5.60 9.20
N LYS A 71 -2.87 4.28 9.04
CA LYS A 71 -2.03 3.71 7.99
C LYS A 71 -2.60 4.23 6.68
N GLU A 72 -1.96 5.22 6.10
CA GLU A 72 -2.20 5.56 4.70
C GLU A 72 -2.12 4.25 3.92
N LYS A 73 -3.16 3.98 3.14
CA LYS A 73 -3.16 2.83 2.25
C LYS A 73 -1.98 3.02 1.32
N ASN A 74 -0.94 2.23 1.52
CA ASN A 74 0.24 2.31 0.69
C ASN A 74 -0.14 1.78 -0.68
N LEU A 75 0.02 2.58 -1.73
CA LEU A 75 -0.25 2.22 -3.12
C LEU A 75 0.37 0.87 -3.50
N PHE A 76 1.57 0.58 -2.99
CA PHE A 76 2.21 -0.73 -3.15
C PHE A 76 1.37 -1.89 -2.61
N THR A 77 0.75 -1.71 -1.45
CA THR A 77 -0.10 -2.74 -0.82
C THR A 77 -1.34 -2.99 -1.65
N GLU A 78 -1.95 -1.96 -2.23
CA GLU A 78 -3.13 -2.11 -3.10
C GLU A 78 -2.78 -2.85 -4.39
N PHE A 79 -1.74 -2.40 -5.08
CA PHE A 79 -1.20 -3.06 -6.27
C PHE A 79 -0.86 -4.53 -6.03
N ASN A 80 -0.19 -4.79 -4.90
CA ASN A 80 0.19 -6.13 -4.52
C ASN A 80 -1.03 -7.00 -4.23
N THR A 81 -2.02 -6.47 -3.50
CA THR A 81 -3.27 -7.18 -3.18
C THR A 81 -4.01 -7.57 -4.46
N MET A 82 -4.10 -6.67 -5.44
CA MET A 82 -4.72 -6.96 -6.73
C MET A 82 -3.98 -8.07 -7.49
N TRP A 83 -2.64 -8.03 -7.50
CA TRP A 83 -1.84 -9.06 -8.19
C TRP A 83 -1.94 -10.42 -7.52
N PHE A 84 -1.88 -10.48 -6.18
CA PHE A 84 -2.06 -11.73 -5.43
C PHE A 84 -3.44 -12.35 -5.72
N ALA A 85 -4.49 -11.55 -5.63
CA ALA A 85 -5.85 -12.01 -5.92
C ALA A 85 -5.98 -12.49 -7.38
N PHE A 86 -5.43 -11.76 -8.34
CA PHE A 86 -5.35 -12.19 -9.74
C PHE A 86 -4.64 -13.53 -9.88
N TYR A 87 -3.43 -13.67 -9.33
CA TYR A 87 -2.61 -14.86 -9.52
C TYR A 87 -3.28 -16.09 -8.93
N GLU A 88 -3.80 -15.99 -7.71
CA GLU A 88 -4.46 -17.10 -7.02
C GLU A 88 -5.73 -17.54 -7.77
N ASN A 89 -6.55 -16.59 -8.21
CA ASN A 89 -7.75 -16.88 -9.01
C ASN A 89 -7.40 -17.49 -10.37
N TYR A 90 -6.29 -17.06 -11.00
CA TYR A 90 -5.91 -17.50 -12.34
C TYR A 90 -5.19 -18.84 -12.36
N THR A 91 -4.41 -19.15 -11.33
CA THR A 91 -3.56 -20.36 -11.25
C THR A 91 -4.09 -21.43 -10.31
N GLY A 92 -4.97 -21.06 -9.37
CA GLY A 92 -5.53 -21.96 -8.36
C GLY A 92 -4.65 -22.17 -7.13
N PHE A 93 -3.53 -21.45 -6.99
CA PHE A 93 -2.64 -21.55 -5.83
C PHE A 93 -2.00 -20.19 -5.48
N PRO A 94 -1.61 -19.97 -4.21
CA PRO A 94 -1.01 -18.70 -3.81
C PRO A 94 0.38 -18.51 -4.44
N PRO A 95 0.73 -17.28 -4.87
CA PRO A 95 2.04 -17.02 -5.44
C PRO A 95 3.14 -17.06 -4.38
N LYS A 96 4.31 -17.56 -4.76
CA LYS A 96 5.55 -17.34 -3.98
C LYS A 96 6.07 -15.94 -4.28
N PHE A 97 6.05 -15.05 -3.29
CA PHE A 97 6.50 -13.67 -3.44
C PHE A 97 7.92 -13.47 -2.90
N THR A 98 8.80 -12.96 -3.74
CA THR A 98 10.22 -12.76 -3.45
C THR A 98 10.63 -11.28 -3.51
N GLY A 99 11.87 -10.98 -3.13
CA GLY A 99 12.41 -9.62 -3.25
C GLY A 99 12.46 -9.09 -4.69
N ILE A 100 12.58 -9.98 -5.68
CA ILE A 100 12.56 -9.62 -7.11
C ILE A 100 11.15 -9.16 -7.49
N ASP A 101 10.12 -9.86 -7.05
CA ASP A 101 8.72 -9.52 -7.32
C ASP A 101 8.37 -8.15 -6.73
N GLY A 102 8.79 -7.89 -5.49
CA GLY A 102 8.63 -6.58 -4.88
C GLY A 102 9.35 -5.46 -5.62
N LYS A 103 10.53 -5.72 -6.21
CA LYS A 103 11.24 -4.75 -7.05
C LYS A 103 10.49 -4.50 -8.35
N SER A 104 10.04 -5.55 -9.03
CA SER A 104 9.27 -5.44 -10.27
C SER A 104 7.94 -4.70 -10.06
N LEU A 105 7.21 -4.98 -8.98
CA LEU A 105 5.98 -4.27 -8.66
C LEU A 105 6.21 -2.77 -8.42
N LYS A 106 7.29 -2.40 -7.72
CA LYS A 106 7.65 -0.98 -7.55
C LYS A 106 7.92 -0.29 -8.88
N GLN A 107 8.63 -0.95 -9.79
CA GLN A 107 8.90 -0.40 -11.12
C GLN A 107 7.63 -0.22 -11.94
N ILE A 108 6.71 -1.19 -11.90
CA ILE A 108 5.38 -1.08 -12.52
C ILE A 108 4.63 0.14 -11.97
N ILE A 109 4.56 0.28 -10.63
CA ILE A 109 3.89 1.42 -9.98
C ILE A 109 4.50 2.74 -10.42
N THR A 110 5.83 2.87 -10.38
CA THR A 110 6.54 4.08 -10.81
C THR A 110 6.25 4.42 -12.28
N TYR A 111 6.23 3.42 -13.16
CA TYR A 111 5.88 3.65 -14.56
C TYR A 111 4.43 4.14 -14.69
N LEU A 112 3.47 3.44 -14.08
CA LEU A 112 2.05 3.81 -14.17
C LEU A 112 1.78 5.20 -13.59
N GLN A 113 2.39 5.56 -12.46
CA GLN A 113 2.30 6.92 -11.89
C GLN A 113 2.92 7.99 -12.80
N SER A 114 3.90 7.62 -13.65
CA SER A 114 4.49 8.56 -14.61
C SER A 114 3.60 8.79 -15.84
N VAL A 115 2.76 7.82 -16.19
CA VAL A 115 1.88 7.88 -17.38
C VAL A 115 0.43 8.24 -17.06
N CYS A 116 -0.04 7.94 -15.86
CA CYS A 116 -1.38 8.32 -15.37
C CYS A 116 -1.34 9.69 -14.69
N THR A 117 -2.53 10.31 -14.56
CA THR A 117 -2.70 11.62 -13.92
C THR A 117 -2.84 11.51 -12.40
N THR A 118 -3.37 10.39 -11.89
CA THR A 118 -3.65 10.17 -10.47
C THR A 118 -3.23 8.77 -10.02
N GLU A 119 -3.10 8.56 -8.70
CA GLU A 119 -2.88 7.24 -8.12
C GLU A 119 -4.07 6.31 -8.37
N GLU A 120 -5.29 6.85 -8.28
CA GLU A 120 -6.53 6.15 -8.58
C GLU A 120 -6.59 5.66 -10.03
N GLU A 121 -6.20 6.50 -11.00
CA GLU A 121 -6.11 6.09 -12.40
C GLU A 121 -5.05 4.99 -12.59
N SER A 122 -3.91 5.08 -11.89
CA SER A 122 -2.87 4.05 -11.92
C SER A 122 -3.39 2.69 -11.41
N LEU A 123 -4.14 2.71 -10.31
CA LEU A 123 -4.80 1.52 -9.76
C LEU A 123 -5.86 0.95 -10.71
N GLN A 124 -6.66 1.80 -11.33
CA GLN A 124 -7.66 1.37 -12.32
C GLN A 124 -7.02 0.71 -13.53
N VAL A 125 -5.94 1.30 -14.08
CA VAL A 125 -5.17 0.72 -15.19
C VAL A 125 -4.63 -0.65 -14.79
N TRP A 126 -4.03 -0.77 -13.60
CA TRP A 126 -3.50 -2.03 -13.10
C TRP A 126 -4.60 -3.10 -12.92
N GLN A 127 -5.69 -2.76 -12.24
CA GLN A 127 -6.85 -3.64 -12.05
C GLN A 127 -7.41 -4.11 -13.40
N ASN A 128 -7.54 -3.21 -14.37
CA ASN A 128 -8.08 -3.53 -15.70
C ASN A 128 -7.17 -4.47 -16.48
N LEU A 129 -5.84 -4.28 -16.42
CA LEU A 129 -4.88 -5.18 -17.04
C LEU A 129 -5.06 -6.60 -16.48
N LEU A 130 -5.09 -6.74 -15.15
CA LEU A 130 -5.23 -8.04 -14.49
C LEU A 130 -6.60 -8.69 -14.75
N ASN A 131 -7.69 -7.92 -14.72
CA ASN A 131 -9.04 -8.43 -14.98
C ASN A 131 -9.23 -8.94 -16.42
N ASN A 132 -8.51 -8.34 -17.38
CA ASN A 132 -8.56 -8.73 -18.78
C ASN A 132 -7.43 -9.67 -19.20
N TRP A 133 -6.66 -10.22 -18.26
CA TRP A 133 -5.51 -11.09 -18.55
C TRP A 133 -5.87 -12.26 -19.47
N HIS A 134 -7.04 -12.87 -19.26
CA HIS A 134 -7.59 -13.96 -20.07
C HIS A 134 -7.91 -13.59 -21.53
N LYS A 135 -7.87 -12.30 -21.89
CA LYS A 135 -8.10 -11.79 -23.25
C LYS A 135 -6.81 -11.44 -23.98
N LEU A 136 -5.67 -11.44 -23.28
CA LEU A 136 -4.36 -11.26 -23.91
C LEU A 136 -4.03 -12.48 -24.78
N ASP A 137 -2.99 -12.40 -25.60
CA ASP A 137 -2.60 -13.56 -26.38
C ASP A 137 -2.09 -14.71 -25.47
N LYS A 138 -2.07 -15.93 -26.01
CA LYS A 138 -1.72 -17.14 -25.24
C LYS A 138 -0.30 -17.11 -24.68
N PHE A 139 0.63 -16.36 -25.26
CA PHE A 139 1.97 -16.19 -24.73
C PHE A 139 1.95 -15.35 -23.45
N HIS A 140 1.30 -14.18 -23.47
CA HIS A 140 1.14 -13.35 -22.27
C HIS A 140 0.39 -14.10 -21.16
N GLN A 141 -0.70 -14.80 -21.50
CA GLN A 141 -1.50 -15.57 -20.55
C GLN A 141 -0.71 -16.59 -19.72
N LYS A 142 0.34 -17.18 -20.28
CA LYS A 142 1.18 -18.19 -19.61
C LYS A 142 2.17 -17.60 -18.59
N ASN A 143 2.42 -16.29 -18.63
CA ASN A 143 3.49 -15.64 -17.87
C ASN A 143 2.90 -14.61 -16.89
N THR A 144 2.45 -15.07 -15.72
CA THR A 144 1.76 -14.25 -14.72
C THR A 144 2.69 -13.59 -13.68
N ASP A 145 4.00 -13.85 -13.77
CA ASP A 145 4.98 -13.33 -12.82
C ASP A 145 5.27 -11.84 -13.00
N LEU A 146 5.53 -11.13 -11.89
CA LEU A 146 5.73 -9.69 -11.90
C LEU A 146 6.96 -9.25 -12.69
N LYS A 147 8.00 -10.10 -12.76
CA LYS A 147 9.20 -9.82 -13.55
C LYS A 147 8.86 -9.76 -15.04
N TYR A 148 8.11 -10.72 -15.54
CA TYR A 148 7.62 -10.74 -16.90
C TYR A 148 6.71 -9.56 -17.19
N ILE A 149 5.69 -9.34 -16.35
CA ILE A 149 4.74 -8.24 -16.50
C ILE A 149 5.48 -6.91 -16.62
N ASN A 150 6.43 -6.66 -15.72
CA ASN A 150 7.25 -5.44 -15.75
C ASN A 150 8.06 -5.30 -17.05
N SER A 151 8.62 -6.39 -17.57
CA SER A 151 9.42 -6.37 -18.82
C SER A 151 8.57 -6.14 -20.08
N GLN A 152 7.29 -6.47 -20.06
CA GLN A 152 6.37 -6.34 -21.21
C GLN A 152 5.26 -5.30 -20.97
N LEU A 153 5.36 -4.48 -19.92
CA LEU A 153 4.25 -3.66 -19.44
C LEU A 153 3.60 -2.81 -20.53
N ASN A 154 4.40 -2.12 -21.36
CA ASN A 154 3.87 -1.27 -22.44
C ASN A 154 3.04 -2.07 -23.46
N LYS A 155 3.51 -3.25 -23.84
CA LYS A 155 2.80 -4.14 -24.78
C LYS A 155 1.52 -4.69 -24.17
N LEU A 156 1.61 -5.14 -22.92
CA LEU A 156 0.46 -5.64 -22.16
C LEU A 156 -0.64 -4.57 -22.03
N LEU A 157 -0.26 -3.31 -21.77
CA LEU A 157 -1.20 -2.19 -21.70
C LEU A 157 -1.82 -1.85 -23.06
N GLN A 158 -1.06 -1.96 -24.16
CA GLN A 158 -1.57 -1.77 -25.51
C GLN A 158 -2.59 -2.85 -25.89
N ASP A 159 -2.28 -4.11 -25.65
CA ASP A 159 -3.16 -5.24 -25.96
C ASP A 159 -4.43 -5.20 -25.08
N ALA A 160 -4.27 -4.82 -23.82
CA ALA A 160 -5.39 -4.54 -22.93
C ALA A 160 -6.26 -3.38 -23.44
N LYS A 161 -5.69 -2.34 -24.08
CA LYS A 161 -6.48 -1.24 -24.68
C LYS A 161 -7.29 -1.72 -25.88
N GLN A 162 -6.67 -2.47 -26.79
CA GLN A 162 -7.33 -2.97 -28.01
C GLN A 162 -8.47 -3.95 -27.70
N SER A 163 -8.23 -4.87 -26.76
CA SER A 163 -9.24 -5.82 -26.28
C SER A 163 -10.38 -5.18 -25.48
N ASN A 164 -10.21 -3.92 -25.03
CA ASN A 164 -11.19 -3.14 -24.28
C ASN A 164 -11.96 -2.11 -25.13
N SER A 165 -11.95 -2.21 -26.45
CA SER A 165 -12.68 -1.30 -27.35
C SER A 165 -14.21 -1.22 -27.11
N GLY A 166 -14.77 -2.06 -26.23
CA GLY A 166 -16.17 -2.01 -25.76
C GLY A 166 -16.36 -1.70 -24.26
N SER A 167 -15.29 -1.41 -23.49
CA SER A 167 -15.39 -1.10 -22.06
C SER A 167 -15.65 0.40 -21.84
N LYS A 168 -16.49 0.74 -20.85
CA LYS A 168 -16.88 2.13 -20.53
C LYS A 168 -15.76 2.96 -19.88
N ILE A 169 -14.55 2.43 -19.77
CA ILE A 169 -13.46 3.06 -19.02
C ILE A 169 -12.73 4.04 -19.94
N LYS A 170 -12.94 5.33 -19.71
CA LYS A 170 -12.22 6.41 -20.40
C LYS A 170 -10.94 6.72 -19.63
N TYR A 171 -9.79 6.30 -20.18
CA TYR A 171 -8.48 6.73 -19.69
C TYR A 171 -8.19 8.17 -20.10
N SER A 172 -7.40 8.89 -19.30
CA SER A 172 -6.99 10.26 -19.61
C SER A 172 -6.22 10.35 -20.93
N ASP A 173 -6.37 11.47 -21.64
CA ASP A 173 -5.65 11.71 -22.90
C ASP A 173 -4.12 11.68 -22.69
N ASN A 174 -3.66 12.13 -21.52
CA ASN A 174 -2.26 12.05 -21.11
C ASN A 174 -1.75 10.61 -21.05
N PHE A 175 -2.49 9.70 -20.39
CA PHE A 175 -2.16 8.28 -20.37
C PHE A 175 -2.09 7.70 -21.78
N GLN A 176 -3.12 7.94 -22.58
CA GLN A 176 -3.19 7.40 -23.93
C GLN A 176 -2.01 7.87 -24.81
N ARG A 177 -1.62 9.15 -24.69
CA ARG A 177 -0.49 9.72 -25.41
C ARG A 177 0.84 9.09 -24.97
N LYS A 178 1.12 9.05 -23.66
CA LYS A 178 2.40 8.57 -23.13
C LYS A 178 2.66 7.09 -23.41
N ILE A 179 1.62 6.26 -23.40
CA ILE A 179 1.76 4.85 -23.79
C ILE A 179 2.22 4.73 -25.25
N ILE A 180 1.61 5.50 -26.17
CA ILE A 180 1.98 5.49 -27.59
C ILE A 180 3.42 5.95 -27.80
N GLU A 181 3.85 7.02 -27.13
CA GLU A 181 5.23 7.54 -27.21
C GLU A 181 6.25 6.50 -26.73
N SER A 182 5.96 5.78 -25.64
CA SER A 182 6.88 4.77 -25.06
C SER A 182 7.08 3.49 -25.89
N LEU A 183 6.35 3.35 -27.00
CA LEU A 183 6.48 2.22 -27.94
C LEU A 183 7.32 2.59 -29.17
N GLN A 184 7.56 3.88 -29.40
CA GLN A 184 8.33 4.39 -30.53
C GLN A 184 9.81 4.63 -30.18
N SER A 185 10.15 4.53 -28.89
CA SER A 185 11.49 4.64 -28.32
C SER A 185 12.15 3.28 -28.11
#